data_AF-A0A356E3N3-F1
#
_entry.id   AF-A0A356E3N3-F1
#
_cell.length_a   1.000
_cell.length_b   1.000
_cell.length_c   1.000
_cell.angle_alpha   90.00
_cell.angle_beta   90.00
_cell.angle_gamma   90.00
#
_symmetry.space_group_name_H-M   'P 1'
#
loop_
_entity.id
_entity.type
_entity.pdbx_description
1 polymer ?
#
loop_
_entity_poly.entity_id
_entity_poly.type
_entity_poly.pdbx_seq_one_letter_code
_entity_poly.pdbx_strand_id
1 'polypeptide(L)'
;IWPEEEPPGHDYLEPAYQKAFEQEIINVVDAIHGKADIPERKGRAYGVYETDVSSYVLGYLVGRELEPHEVEQTDINHSGYRFAGRYISTTEKATPTESWLAQSCDYLLSYEEATYGWQHPVSIVNWPTLDYLVHESERDENGEKIREYNDRTTVNINHLLVGKDNQAGLFGSYHIYPNYPDFMNNEPSFNDYEDEQGRLRYGGYLKAFMEGHQNYPAVVAEFGIATGMGNAHYSPDGYHHGGLTEEEQARAIIRMFEAMQREGYSGGIIFEWMDEWAKKTWTTEPYMVPYDRQILWHNAIDPEQNYGILAYEAVKPSRSGATSVGKALVRQMDVRSDASFLHIDITLDRPLDLGREQLLIGIDTLYRDRGEIRYTPELDHTAPSGMEYVVVLDSFEASRLLALKEANYTTYRFSTSPILKSNGLFEPMLKLINKERKLLDGTVIRPRYEDASILRFGNLEGNTNHWKMEGNTLSVRIPWTRINVSDVSSAQVLDDERTYYSDPLRDHIATTTTDGLVVSVVVVDTVGQTVIDAPKAATLVLPGWNQPVYQQRMKASYNLLKAYFAKERADD
;
A
#
# COMPACT_ATOMS: atom_id res chain seq x y z
N ILE A 1 15.94 8.67 12.67
CA ILE A 1 16.77 7.72 13.43
C ILE A 1 15.84 6.64 13.95
N TRP A 2 15.89 5.50 13.26
CA TRP A 2 14.92 4.42 13.40
C TRP A 2 15.38 3.42 14.48
N PRO A 3 14.65 3.25 15.59
CA PRO A 3 14.94 2.23 16.58
C PRO A 3 14.62 0.82 16.03
N GLU A 4 15.23 -0.25 16.56
CA GLU A 4 14.91 -1.60 16.08
C GLU A 4 13.42 -1.94 16.31
N GLU A 5 12.80 -2.62 15.35
CA GLU A 5 11.46 -3.19 15.51
C GLU A 5 11.50 -4.36 16.51
N GLU A 6 10.37 -4.62 17.19
CA GLU A 6 10.21 -5.75 18.11
C GLU A 6 11.29 -5.77 19.23
N PRO A 7 11.35 -4.74 20.09
CA PRO A 7 12.28 -4.72 21.22
C PRO A 7 12.07 -5.98 22.08
N PRO A 8 13.13 -6.61 22.61
CA PRO A 8 13.00 -7.78 23.46
C PRO A 8 12.04 -7.55 24.63
N GLY A 9 10.99 -8.36 24.72
CA GLY A 9 9.96 -8.20 25.75
C GLY A 9 9.03 -6.99 25.55
N HIS A 10 9.01 -6.42 24.35
CA HIS A 10 8.27 -5.20 23.99
C HIS A 10 8.64 -3.99 24.88
N ASP A 11 9.94 -3.88 25.22
CA ASP A 11 10.43 -2.95 26.22
C ASP A 11 11.58 -2.08 25.69
N TYR A 12 11.30 -0.80 25.42
CA TYR A 12 12.29 0.13 24.89
C TYR A 12 13.39 0.51 25.91
N LEU A 13 13.14 0.30 27.21
CA LEU A 13 14.08 0.62 28.28
C LEU A 13 14.93 -0.58 28.69
N GLU A 14 14.83 -1.70 27.97
CA GLU A 14 15.76 -2.81 28.15
C GLU A 14 17.21 -2.31 27.88
N PRO A 15 18.16 -2.45 28.83
CA PRO A 15 19.49 -1.83 28.72
C PRO A 15 20.29 -2.14 27.46
N ALA A 16 20.23 -3.37 26.95
CA ALA A 16 20.87 -3.77 25.70
C ALA A 16 20.19 -3.16 24.47
N TYR A 17 18.85 -3.06 24.48
CA TYR A 17 18.11 -2.37 23.43
C TYR A 17 18.43 -0.87 23.41
N GLN A 18 18.37 -0.21 24.57
CA GLN A 18 18.71 1.21 24.71
C GLN A 18 20.13 1.49 24.20
N LYS A 19 21.11 0.66 24.60
CA LYS A 19 22.49 0.80 24.14
C LYS A 19 22.65 0.59 22.63
N ALA A 20 21.90 -0.34 22.04
CA ALA A 20 21.90 -0.55 20.60
C ALA A 20 21.33 0.66 19.86
N PHE A 21 20.27 1.28 20.39
CA PHE A 21 19.69 2.47 19.81
C PHE A 21 20.62 3.70 19.94
N GLU A 22 21.28 3.88 21.08
CA GLU A 22 22.31 4.91 21.27
C GLU A 22 23.47 4.75 20.27
N GLN A 23 23.88 3.51 19.97
CA GLN A 23 24.87 3.26 18.94
C GLN A 23 24.36 3.61 17.54
N GLU A 24 23.07 3.37 17.25
CA GLU A 24 22.48 3.78 15.98
C GLU A 24 22.37 5.30 15.87
N ILE A 25 22.10 6.02 16.96
CA ILE A 25 22.17 7.48 17.01
C ILE A 25 23.58 7.95 16.63
N ILE A 26 24.63 7.37 17.24
CA ILE A 26 26.03 7.67 16.90
C ILE A 26 26.28 7.45 15.40
N ASN A 27 25.88 6.29 14.87
CA ASN A 27 26.09 5.94 13.46
C ASN A 27 25.45 6.98 12.52
N VAL A 28 24.22 7.43 12.82
CA VAL A 28 23.53 8.41 11.99
C VAL A 28 24.19 9.79 12.10
N VAL A 29 24.54 10.25 13.31
CA VAL A 29 25.21 11.55 13.49
C VAL A 29 26.57 11.53 12.78
N ASP A 30 27.38 10.50 12.99
CA ASP A 30 28.68 10.37 12.32
C ASP A 30 28.53 10.29 10.79
N ALA A 31 27.50 9.63 10.27
CA ALA A 31 27.25 9.54 8.84
C ALA A 31 26.89 10.90 8.24
N ILE A 32 26.06 11.69 8.93
CA ILE A 32 25.72 13.07 8.52
C ILE A 32 26.95 13.99 8.50
N HIS A 33 27.84 13.84 9.48
CA HIS A 33 29.09 14.61 9.57
C HIS A 33 30.22 14.05 8.69
N GLY A 34 29.97 13.00 7.90
CA GLY A 34 30.97 12.40 7.01
C GLY A 34 32.15 11.77 7.76
N LYS A 35 31.88 11.14 8.91
CA LYS A 35 32.86 10.49 9.80
C LYS A 35 32.51 9.05 10.17
N ALA A 36 31.64 8.39 9.42
CA ALA A 36 31.22 7.02 9.72
C ALA A 36 31.86 5.98 8.80
N ASP A 37 32.27 4.85 9.38
CA ASP A 37 32.56 3.59 8.70
C ASP A 37 31.73 2.50 9.38
N ILE A 38 30.58 2.19 8.79
CA ILE A 38 29.56 1.32 9.39
C ILE A 38 29.64 -0.05 8.72
N PRO A 39 29.90 -1.14 9.47
CA PRO A 39 29.91 -2.48 8.91
C PRO A 39 28.51 -2.92 8.48
N GLU A 40 28.45 -3.83 7.51
CA GLU A 40 27.21 -4.44 7.05
C GLU A 40 26.47 -5.15 8.20
N ARG A 41 25.17 -4.85 8.32
CA ARG A 41 24.24 -5.41 9.31
C ARG A 41 22.93 -5.70 8.61
N LYS A 42 22.30 -6.84 8.91
CA LYS A 42 21.05 -7.25 8.26
C LYS A 42 19.97 -6.17 8.48
N GLY A 43 19.36 -5.72 7.39
CA GLY A 43 18.25 -4.74 7.44
C GLY A 43 18.66 -3.31 7.79
N ARG A 44 19.96 -2.98 7.83
CA ARG A 44 20.46 -1.65 8.19
C ARG A 44 21.37 -1.09 7.12
N ALA A 45 21.35 0.23 6.97
CA ALA A 45 22.30 0.94 6.12
C ALA A 45 23.74 0.77 6.65
N TYR A 46 24.69 0.69 5.72
CA TYR A 46 26.11 0.49 5.99
C TYR A 46 26.97 1.19 4.94
N GLY A 47 28.28 1.22 5.18
CA GLY A 47 29.27 1.79 4.26
C GLY A 47 30.10 2.90 4.88
N VAL A 48 30.95 3.49 4.04
CA VAL A 48 31.84 4.59 4.41
C VAL A 48 31.18 5.91 4.01
N TYR A 49 30.99 6.80 4.98
CA TYR A 49 30.41 8.12 4.81
C TYR A 49 31.51 9.16 5.02
N GLU A 50 32.04 9.73 3.93
CA GLU A 50 33.18 10.66 3.97
C GLU A 50 32.80 12.12 3.66
N THR A 51 31.53 12.39 3.35
CA THR A 51 31.04 13.71 2.99
C THR A 51 30.18 14.29 4.11
N ASP A 52 30.61 15.42 4.65
CA ASP A 52 29.85 16.18 5.65
C ASP A 52 28.70 16.93 4.96
N VAL A 53 27.47 16.60 5.37
CA VAL A 53 26.24 17.24 4.92
C VAL A 53 25.49 17.94 6.05
N SER A 54 26.09 18.04 7.24
CA SER A 54 25.47 18.61 8.45
C SER A 54 24.87 20.00 8.22
N SER A 55 25.54 20.86 7.44
CA SER A 55 25.04 22.21 7.11
C SER A 55 23.71 22.24 6.33
N TYR A 56 23.28 21.11 5.78
CA TYR A 56 22.02 20.97 5.03
C TYR A 56 20.93 20.22 5.82
N VAL A 57 21.24 19.77 7.04
CA VAL A 57 20.29 19.05 7.88
C VAL A 57 19.39 20.04 8.62
N LEU A 58 18.08 19.85 8.49
CA LEU A 58 17.07 20.68 9.17
C LEU A 58 16.77 20.19 10.60
N GLY A 59 16.93 18.90 10.84
CA GLY A 59 16.70 18.28 12.13
C GLY A 59 16.75 16.76 12.07
N TYR A 60 16.79 16.13 13.24
CA TYR A 60 16.79 14.68 13.39
C TYR A 60 15.44 14.18 13.90
N LEU A 61 14.81 13.27 13.15
CA LEU A 61 13.58 12.62 13.59
C LEU A 61 13.94 11.40 14.43
N VAL A 62 13.59 11.35 15.71
CA VAL A 62 13.91 10.24 16.63
C VAL A 62 12.67 9.38 16.84
N GLY A 63 12.79 8.07 16.64
CA GLY A 63 11.69 7.13 16.76
C GLY A 63 11.16 6.66 15.41
N ARG A 64 9.97 6.04 15.46
CA ARG A 64 9.19 5.53 14.33
C ARG A 64 7.71 5.57 14.70
N GLU A 65 6.85 5.00 13.85
CA GLU A 65 5.50 4.58 14.22
C GLU A 65 5.62 3.46 15.28
N LEU A 66 5.70 3.84 16.56
CA LEU A 66 5.80 2.92 17.68
C LEU A 66 4.52 2.09 17.78
N GLU A 67 4.64 0.85 18.24
CA GLU A 67 3.46 -0.02 18.36
C GLU A 67 2.81 0.12 19.73
N PRO A 68 1.46 0.22 19.83
CA PRO A 68 0.76 0.41 21.10
C PRO A 68 1.09 -0.62 22.19
N HIS A 69 1.33 -1.87 21.81
CA HIS A 69 1.68 -2.91 22.76
C HIS A 69 3.12 -2.77 23.30
N GLU A 70 4.05 -2.22 22.51
CA GLU A 70 5.42 -1.89 22.94
C GLU A 70 5.42 -0.70 23.92
N VAL A 71 4.61 0.32 23.63
CA VAL A 71 4.42 1.48 24.53
C VAL A 71 3.85 1.02 25.88
N GLU A 72 2.74 0.28 25.87
CA GLU A 72 2.11 -0.21 27.10
C GLU A 72 3.07 -1.08 27.93
N GLN A 73 3.76 -2.03 27.28
CA GLN A 73 4.61 -2.96 27.99
C GLN A 73 5.83 -2.28 28.60
N THR A 74 6.44 -1.33 27.88
CA THR A 74 7.49 -0.45 28.41
C THR A 74 6.99 0.33 29.64
N ASP A 75 5.81 0.95 29.53
CA ASP A 75 5.24 1.77 30.60
C ASP A 75 4.88 0.96 31.86
N ILE A 76 4.43 -0.28 31.68
CA ILE A 76 4.15 -1.23 32.77
C ILE A 76 5.45 -1.67 33.45
N ASN A 77 6.47 -2.06 32.67
CA ASN A 77 7.72 -2.60 33.20
C ASN A 77 8.53 -1.56 33.99
N HIS A 78 8.43 -0.30 33.59
CA HIS A 78 9.22 0.80 34.15
C HIS A 78 8.37 1.84 34.87
N SER A 79 7.28 1.42 35.51
CA SER A 79 6.36 2.32 36.20
C SER A 79 7.09 3.29 37.14
N GLY A 80 6.88 4.59 36.91
CA GLY A 80 7.53 5.66 37.66
C GLY A 80 8.90 6.10 37.15
N TYR A 81 9.46 5.45 36.12
CA TYR A 81 10.67 5.94 35.45
C TYR A 81 10.42 7.32 34.83
N ARG A 82 11.38 8.23 35.04
CA ARG A 82 11.38 9.60 34.51
C ARG A 82 12.79 9.97 34.11
N PHE A 83 12.92 10.65 32.98
CA PHE A 83 14.21 11.10 32.47
C PHE A 83 14.42 12.60 32.71
N ALA A 84 15.61 12.94 33.20
CA ALA A 84 16.02 14.32 33.44
C ALA A 84 17.42 14.55 32.82
N GLY A 85 17.44 15.01 31.58
CA GLY A 85 18.65 15.34 30.83
C GLY A 85 19.00 16.84 30.84
N ARG A 86 20.07 17.19 30.13
CA ARG A 86 20.58 18.57 30.05
C ARG A 86 19.91 19.38 28.94
N TYR A 87 19.64 18.71 27.83
CA TYR A 87 19.03 19.23 26.61
C TYR A 87 17.54 18.94 26.55
N ILE A 88 17.11 17.76 27.00
CA ILE A 88 15.71 17.37 27.09
C ILE A 88 15.46 16.70 28.44
N SER A 89 14.32 16.98 29.05
CA SER A 89 13.83 16.34 30.27
C SER A 89 12.35 16.03 30.12
N THR A 90 11.75 15.37 31.12
CA THR A 90 10.31 15.14 31.14
C THR A 90 9.59 15.81 32.31
N THR A 91 8.29 16.06 32.14
CA THR A 91 7.38 16.49 33.22
C THR A 91 7.07 15.34 34.17
N GLU A 92 6.47 15.64 35.32
CA GLU A 92 6.00 14.60 36.26
C GLU A 92 4.96 13.64 35.66
N LYS A 93 4.20 14.12 34.66
CA LYS A 93 3.15 13.35 33.98
C LYS A 93 3.67 12.39 32.92
N ALA A 94 4.94 12.49 32.54
CA ALA A 94 5.46 11.71 31.43
C ALA A 94 5.41 10.21 31.67
N THR A 95 5.18 9.42 30.63
CA THR A 95 5.30 7.96 30.72
C THR A 95 6.77 7.52 30.63
N PRO A 96 7.08 6.27 31.00
CA PRO A 96 8.39 5.69 30.74
C PRO A 96 8.80 5.73 29.26
N THR A 97 7.88 5.45 28.33
CA THR A 97 8.13 5.53 26.88
C THR A 97 8.44 6.97 26.43
N GLU A 98 7.67 7.95 26.90
CA GLU A 98 7.98 9.37 26.64
C GLU A 98 9.33 9.79 27.24
N SER A 99 9.70 9.22 28.40
CA SER A 99 11.00 9.43 29.03
C SER A 99 12.15 8.77 28.26
N TRP A 100 11.91 7.63 27.62
CA TRP A 100 12.85 6.99 26.70
C TRP A 100 13.09 7.83 25.43
N LEU A 101 12.02 8.40 24.85
CA LEU A 101 12.15 9.34 23.73
C LEU A 101 12.94 10.61 24.13
N ALA A 102 12.65 11.16 25.31
CA ALA A 102 13.40 12.28 25.88
C ALA A 102 14.89 11.95 26.06
N GLN A 103 15.18 10.77 26.63
CA GLN A 103 16.54 10.26 26.81
C GLN A 103 17.29 10.12 25.48
N SER A 104 16.62 9.60 24.46
CA SER A 104 17.20 9.40 23.13
C SER A 104 17.50 10.73 22.43
N CYS A 105 16.60 11.71 22.54
CA CYS A 105 16.82 13.06 22.02
C CYS A 105 17.96 13.78 22.76
N ASP A 106 18.03 13.66 24.09
CA ASP A 106 19.10 14.24 24.91
C ASP A 106 20.46 13.63 24.57
N TYR A 107 20.50 12.30 24.39
CA TYR A 107 21.72 11.58 24.01
C TYR A 107 22.24 12.05 22.65
N LEU A 108 21.36 12.19 21.65
CA LEU A 108 21.70 12.70 20.33
C LEU A 108 22.33 14.09 20.41
N LEU A 109 21.64 15.04 21.03
CA LEU A 109 22.14 16.42 21.17
C LEU A 109 23.47 16.46 21.93
N SER A 110 23.59 15.67 23.00
CA SER A 110 24.82 15.58 23.77
C SER A 110 25.98 15.00 22.95
N TYR A 111 25.74 13.99 22.13
CA TYR A 111 26.77 13.37 21.30
C TYR A 111 27.21 14.30 20.17
N GLU A 112 26.26 14.91 19.47
CA GLU A 112 26.54 15.83 18.37
C GLU A 112 27.33 17.05 18.87
N GLU A 113 26.92 17.67 19.98
CA GLU A 113 27.63 18.83 20.51
C GLU A 113 29.03 18.45 21.01
N ALA A 114 29.15 17.36 21.75
CA ALA A 114 30.44 16.96 22.31
C ALA A 114 31.46 16.56 21.23
N THR A 115 31.00 15.97 20.14
CA THR A 115 31.87 15.41 19.08
C THR A 115 32.16 16.43 17.99
N TYR A 116 31.14 17.18 17.57
CA TYR A 116 31.19 18.06 16.41
C TYR A 116 31.05 19.55 16.77
N GLY A 117 30.56 19.88 17.96
CA GLY A 117 30.26 21.27 18.35
C GLY A 117 29.01 21.82 17.68
N TRP A 118 28.12 20.94 17.21
CA TRP A 118 26.85 21.29 16.56
C TRP A 118 25.66 20.85 17.39
N GLN A 119 24.52 21.48 17.14
CA GLN A 119 23.21 20.98 17.56
C GLN A 119 22.25 21.23 16.39
N HIS A 120 21.53 20.19 15.98
CA HIS A 120 20.34 20.34 15.13
C HIS A 120 19.06 20.15 15.93
N PRO A 121 17.93 20.77 15.52
CA PRO A 121 16.64 20.50 16.14
C PRO A 121 16.33 18.99 16.11
N VAL A 122 15.77 18.47 17.19
CA VAL A 122 15.33 17.08 17.27
C VAL A 122 13.81 17.00 17.26
N SER A 123 13.26 15.88 16.82
CA SER A 123 11.84 15.59 16.96
C SER A 123 11.59 14.20 17.49
N ILE A 124 10.39 13.97 18.00
CA ILE A 124 9.85 12.61 18.15
C ILE A 124 8.94 12.30 16.96
N VAL A 125 9.02 11.07 16.45
CA VAL A 125 8.08 10.55 15.45
C VAL A 125 6.89 9.94 16.17
N ASN A 126 5.68 10.28 15.73
CA ASN A 126 4.44 9.65 16.19
C ASN A 126 3.41 9.59 15.04
N TRP A 127 2.33 8.84 15.22
CA TRP A 127 1.25 8.73 14.24
C TRP A 127 -0.11 8.56 14.93
N PRO A 128 -1.25 8.72 14.23
CA PRO A 128 -2.58 8.85 14.84
C PRO A 128 -2.96 7.72 15.81
N THR A 129 -2.47 6.51 15.56
CA THR A 129 -2.65 5.33 16.43
C THR A 129 -2.23 5.53 17.89
N LEU A 130 -1.31 6.46 18.15
CA LEU A 130 -0.76 6.80 19.47
C LEU A 130 -0.88 8.30 19.77
N ASP A 131 -1.79 9.00 19.09
CA ASP A 131 -2.06 10.39 19.41
C ASP A 131 -2.69 10.54 20.81
N TYR A 132 -2.86 11.80 21.25
CA TYR A 132 -3.41 12.10 22.58
C TYR A 132 -4.94 12.23 22.58
N LEU A 133 -5.57 12.16 21.40
CA LEU A 133 -7.01 12.28 21.28
C LEU A 133 -7.66 10.99 21.76
N VAL A 134 -8.92 11.10 22.17
CA VAL A 134 -9.76 9.94 22.42
C VAL A 134 -10.77 9.87 21.29
N HIS A 135 -10.73 8.79 20.53
CA HIS A 135 -11.56 8.54 19.36
C HIS A 135 -12.74 7.65 19.75
N GLU A 136 -13.93 8.23 19.83
CA GLU A 136 -15.14 7.49 20.23
C GLU A 136 -15.58 6.47 19.18
N SER A 137 -15.13 6.64 17.94
CA SER A 137 -15.39 5.74 16.83
C SER A 137 -14.52 4.48 16.78
N GLU A 138 -13.41 4.40 17.52
CA GLU A 138 -12.61 3.18 17.68
C GLU A 138 -13.31 2.21 18.64
N ARG A 139 -14.20 1.42 18.08
CA ARG A 139 -15.02 0.41 18.76
C ARG A 139 -15.11 -0.85 17.90
N ASP A 140 -15.37 -1.99 18.51
CA ASP A 140 -15.60 -3.23 17.78
C ASP A 140 -16.97 -3.25 17.06
N GLU A 141 -17.31 -4.37 16.42
CA GLU A 141 -18.62 -4.58 15.78
C GLU A 141 -19.80 -4.58 16.78
N ASN A 142 -19.54 -4.75 18.07
CA ASN A 142 -20.53 -4.73 19.14
C ASN A 142 -20.76 -3.32 19.71
N GLY A 143 -19.88 -2.37 19.41
CA GLY A 143 -19.89 -1.00 19.93
C GLY A 143 -19.08 -0.86 21.23
N GLU A 144 -18.28 -1.87 21.56
CA GLU A 144 -17.45 -1.91 22.75
C GLU A 144 -16.05 -1.37 22.41
N LYS A 145 -15.50 -0.54 23.31
CA LYS A 145 -14.13 -0.03 23.20
C LYS A 145 -13.23 -0.87 24.10
N ILE A 146 -12.82 -2.04 23.61
CA ILE A 146 -12.04 -3.00 24.40
C ILE A 146 -10.72 -3.27 23.68
N ARG A 147 -9.66 -2.56 24.10
CA ARG A 147 -8.29 -2.76 23.59
C ARG A 147 -8.23 -2.71 22.06
N GLU A 148 -9.02 -1.83 21.45
CA GLU A 148 -8.84 -1.50 20.03
C GLU A 148 -7.39 -1.10 19.82
N TYR A 149 -6.81 -1.56 18.71
CA TYR A 149 -5.39 -1.38 18.46
C TYR A 149 -5.01 0.10 18.39
N ASN A 150 -5.82 0.86 17.65
CA ASN A 150 -5.73 2.30 17.57
C ASN A 150 -6.41 2.89 18.81
N ASP A 151 -5.88 4.00 19.33
CA ASP A 151 -6.43 4.66 20.52
C ASP A 151 -6.41 3.76 21.79
N ARG A 152 -5.39 2.90 21.85
CA ARG A 152 -5.13 2.00 22.98
C ARG A 152 -4.35 2.68 24.10
N THR A 153 -3.36 3.48 23.71
CA THR A 153 -2.45 4.24 24.56
C THR A 153 -1.96 5.47 23.79
N THR A 154 -1.21 6.35 24.45
CA THR A 154 -0.81 7.65 23.91
C THR A 154 0.68 7.88 24.12
N VAL A 155 1.30 8.58 23.16
CA VAL A 155 2.61 9.22 23.34
C VAL A 155 2.46 10.73 23.11
N ASN A 156 2.62 11.53 24.15
CA ASN A 156 2.34 12.96 24.13
C ASN A 156 3.62 13.80 24.30
N ILE A 157 4.04 14.47 23.22
CA ILE A 157 5.21 15.36 23.23
C ILE A 157 5.10 16.49 24.25
N ASN A 158 3.90 16.90 24.66
CA ASN A 158 3.73 17.96 25.66
C ASN A 158 4.32 17.58 27.03
N HIS A 159 4.63 16.30 27.25
CA HIS A 159 5.31 15.83 28.45
C HIS A 159 6.83 15.96 28.40
N LEU A 160 7.42 16.33 27.26
CA LEU A 160 8.84 16.66 27.12
C LEU A 160 9.08 18.14 27.42
N LEU A 161 10.27 18.44 27.95
CA LEU A 161 10.73 19.77 28.32
C LEU A 161 12.09 20.04 27.68
N VAL A 162 12.21 21.17 27.01
CA VAL A 162 13.51 21.65 26.48
C VAL A 162 14.35 22.19 27.64
N GLY A 163 15.51 21.57 27.84
CA GLY A 163 16.51 21.95 28.82
C GLY A 163 17.33 23.16 28.35
N LYS A 164 17.98 23.83 29.30
CA LYS A 164 18.75 25.07 29.06
C LYS A 164 19.92 24.91 28.08
N ASP A 165 20.49 23.71 27.95
CA ASP A 165 21.65 23.45 27.09
C ASP A 165 21.21 23.22 25.63
N ASN A 166 19.91 22.99 25.38
CA ASN A 166 19.36 22.86 24.04
C ASN A 166 19.11 24.25 23.43
N GLN A 167 19.88 24.58 22.40
CA GLN A 167 19.76 25.82 21.65
C GLN A 167 19.08 25.62 20.28
N ALA A 168 18.89 24.37 19.85
CA ALA A 168 18.36 24.03 18.54
C ALA A 168 16.84 23.81 18.52
N GLY A 169 16.26 23.37 19.63
CA GLY A 169 14.82 23.19 19.82
C GLY A 169 14.32 21.75 19.70
N LEU A 170 13.01 21.59 19.85
CA LEU A 170 12.25 20.34 19.78
C LEU A 170 10.99 20.58 18.94
N PHE A 171 10.61 19.63 18.09
CA PHE A 171 9.35 19.64 17.34
C PHE A 171 8.71 18.25 17.30
N GLY A 172 7.43 18.16 16.92
CA GLY A 172 6.74 16.90 16.69
C GLY A 172 6.70 16.55 15.21
N SER A 173 6.98 15.28 14.88
CA SER A 173 6.92 14.75 13.52
C SER A 173 5.83 13.70 13.43
N TYR A 174 4.83 13.94 12.59
CA TYR A 174 3.61 13.14 12.56
C TYR A 174 3.38 12.52 11.19
N HIS A 175 3.17 11.20 11.15
CA HIS A 175 2.78 10.50 9.93
C HIS A 175 1.26 10.46 9.87
N ILE A 176 0.64 11.33 9.07
CA ILE A 176 -0.82 11.51 9.08
C ILE A 176 -1.36 11.22 7.68
N TYR A 177 -2.07 10.11 7.54
CA TYR A 177 -2.71 9.68 6.31
C TYR A 177 -4.23 9.86 6.39
N PRO A 178 -4.91 10.17 5.27
CA PRO A 178 -6.33 10.55 5.31
C PRO A 178 -7.32 9.38 5.43
N ASN A 179 -6.84 8.14 5.37
CA ASN A 179 -7.67 6.94 5.32
C ASN A 179 -7.43 5.98 6.47
N TYR A 180 -6.33 6.07 7.21
CA TYR A 180 -6.00 5.17 8.31
C TYR A 180 -5.55 5.99 9.53
N PRO A 181 -5.96 5.62 10.76
CA PRO A 181 -6.83 4.50 11.16
C PRO A 181 -8.32 4.67 10.83
N ASP A 182 -9.16 3.72 11.26
CA ASP A 182 -10.61 3.72 11.00
C ASP A 182 -11.28 5.03 11.49
N PHE A 183 -10.83 5.61 12.61
CA PHE A 183 -11.33 6.89 13.12
C PHE A 183 -11.16 8.06 12.15
N MET A 184 -10.15 8.04 11.25
CA MET A 184 -10.00 9.09 10.22
C MET A 184 -11.25 9.18 9.34
N ASN A 185 -11.98 8.08 9.18
CA ASN A 185 -13.20 8.00 8.39
C ASN A 185 -14.47 8.03 9.25
N ASN A 186 -14.38 7.54 10.48
CA ASN A 186 -15.54 7.18 11.30
C ASN A 186 -15.82 8.17 12.43
N GLU A 187 -14.85 8.99 12.83
CA GLU A 187 -15.01 9.90 13.96
C GLU A 187 -16.03 10.99 13.62
N PRO A 188 -17.17 11.06 14.35
CA PRO A 188 -18.24 11.98 13.99
C PRO A 188 -17.80 13.45 14.01
N SER A 189 -16.93 13.83 14.95
CA SER A 189 -16.46 15.20 15.13
C SER A 189 -15.65 15.72 13.94
N PHE A 190 -15.02 14.85 13.15
CA PHE A 190 -14.27 15.26 11.97
C PHE A 190 -15.18 15.65 10.79
N ASN A 191 -16.47 15.31 10.84
CA ASN A 191 -17.42 15.70 9.78
C ASN A 191 -17.69 17.19 9.72
N ASP A 192 -17.50 17.89 10.82
CA ASP A 192 -17.84 19.32 10.94
C ASP A 192 -16.78 20.22 10.31
N TYR A 193 -15.66 19.64 9.84
CA TYR A 193 -14.63 20.36 9.11
C TYR A 193 -14.96 20.47 7.62
N GLU A 194 -15.06 21.71 7.15
CA GLU A 194 -15.25 22.04 5.74
C GLU A 194 -14.22 23.08 5.31
N ASP A 195 -13.75 22.95 4.07
CA ASP A 195 -13.03 23.99 3.35
C ASP A 195 -13.81 24.41 2.10
N GLU A 196 -13.19 25.22 1.23
CA GLU A 196 -13.80 25.74 0.01
C GLU A 196 -14.25 24.64 -0.98
N GLN A 197 -13.71 23.43 -0.85
CA GLN A 197 -14.04 22.26 -1.67
C GLN A 197 -15.05 21.32 -0.97
N GLY A 198 -15.58 21.73 0.19
CA GLY A 198 -16.56 21.00 0.99
C GLY A 198 -15.93 20.27 2.18
N ARG A 199 -16.58 19.20 2.65
CA ARG A 199 -16.11 18.41 3.81
C ARG A 199 -14.71 17.83 3.60
N LEU A 200 -13.90 17.83 4.66
CA LEU A 200 -12.58 17.20 4.71
C LEU A 200 -12.28 16.65 6.11
N ARG A 201 -12.53 15.36 6.36
CA ARG A 201 -12.22 14.74 7.67
C ARG A 201 -10.75 14.82 8.05
N TYR A 202 -9.85 14.74 7.08
CA TYR A 202 -8.42 14.93 7.30
C TYR A 202 -8.13 16.28 7.99
N GLY A 203 -8.77 17.36 7.52
CA GLY A 203 -8.66 18.67 8.16
C GLY A 203 -9.30 18.70 9.55
N GLY A 204 -10.40 17.97 9.75
CA GLY A 204 -11.02 17.79 11.07
C GLY A 204 -10.09 17.15 12.08
N TYR A 205 -9.38 16.09 11.68
CA TYR A 205 -8.33 15.47 12.48
C TYR A 205 -7.20 16.46 12.79
N LEU A 206 -6.66 17.11 11.75
CA LEU A 206 -5.56 18.06 11.91
C LEU A 206 -5.89 19.18 12.90
N LYS A 207 -7.11 19.72 12.81
CA LYS A 207 -7.61 20.76 13.72
C LYS A 207 -7.70 20.23 15.15
N ALA A 208 -8.37 19.10 15.34
CA ALA A 208 -8.52 18.48 16.67
C ALA A 208 -7.17 18.17 17.32
N PHE A 209 -6.20 17.69 16.54
CA PHE A 209 -4.84 17.42 16.99
C PHE A 209 -4.08 18.69 17.42
N MET A 210 -4.26 19.81 16.71
CA MET A 210 -3.58 21.07 17.07
C MET A 210 -4.19 21.75 18.30
N GLU A 211 -5.44 21.44 18.68
CA GLU A 211 -6.07 22.01 19.88
C GLU A 211 -5.31 21.63 21.17
N GLY A 212 -4.73 20.44 21.23
CA GLY A 212 -3.95 19.94 22.37
C GLY A 212 -2.44 19.82 22.13
N HIS A 213 -1.96 19.93 20.89
CA HIS A 213 -0.53 20.06 20.59
C HIS A 213 -0.08 21.52 20.72
N GLN A 214 0.32 21.94 21.93
CA GLN A 214 0.50 23.36 22.25
C GLN A 214 1.96 23.78 22.53
N ASN A 215 2.84 22.85 22.89
CA ASN A 215 4.16 23.20 23.41
C ASN A 215 5.24 23.38 22.33
N TYR A 216 5.09 22.73 21.17
CA TYR A 216 6.12 22.65 20.14
C TYR A 216 5.53 22.79 18.74
N PRO A 217 6.34 23.11 17.71
CA PRO A 217 5.89 23.04 16.33
C PRO A 217 5.55 21.59 15.92
N ALA A 218 4.51 21.42 15.11
CA ALA A 218 4.16 20.14 14.49
C ALA A 218 4.49 20.14 12.99
N VAL A 219 5.16 19.11 12.51
CA VAL A 219 5.38 18.83 11.09
C VAL A 219 4.65 17.55 10.73
N VAL A 220 3.87 17.57 9.66
CA VAL A 220 3.35 16.32 9.07
C VAL A 220 4.49 15.70 8.26
N ALA A 221 5.27 14.84 8.91
CA ALA A 221 6.50 14.27 8.37
C ALA A 221 6.25 13.20 7.30
N GLU A 222 5.04 12.64 7.26
CA GLU A 222 4.57 11.82 6.14
C GLU A 222 3.08 12.07 5.91
N PHE A 223 2.73 12.34 4.66
CA PHE A 223 1.35 12.30 4.17
C PHE A 223 1.36 12.02 2.66
N GLY A 224 0.32 11.38 2.15
CA GLY A 224 0.27 11.06 0.74
C GLY A 224 -1.01 10.36 0.34
N ILE A 225 -1.08 10.02 -0.95
CA ILE A 225 -2.16 9.20 -1.53
C ILE A 225 -1.51 8.19 -2.46
N ALA A 226 -1.82 6.92 -2.27
CA ALA A 226 -1.44 5.88 -3.19
C ALA A 226 -2.21 5.97 -4.51
N THR A 227 -1.50 5.74 -5.60
CA THR A 227 -2.10 5.34 -6.88
C THR A 227 -2.20 3.82 -6.94
N GLY A 228 -2.54 3.24 -8.09
CA GLY A 228 -2.53 1.79 -8.28
C GLY A 228 -3.91 1.20 -8.54
N MET A 229 -3.94 -0.11 -8.84
CA MET A 229 -5.15 -0.81 -9.28
C MET A 229 -6.00 -1.35 -8.15
N GLY A 230 -5.51 -1.34 -6.91
CA GLY A 230 -6.22 -1.82 -5.74
C GLY A 230 -6.40 -0.76 -4.66
N ASN A 231 -7.26 -1.06 -3.69
CA ASN A 231 -7.59 -0.17 -2.59
C ASN A 231 -7.57 -0.97 -1.29
N ALA A 232 -6.73 -0.60 -0.34
CA ALA A 232 -6.65 -1.29 0.95
C ALA A 232 -7.60 -0.74 2.02
N HIS A 233 -8.11 0.48 1.84
CA HIS A 233 -8.96 1.15 2.84
C HIS A 233 -9.80 2.26 2.21
N TYR A 234 -11.11 2.18 2.36
CA TYR A 234 -12.05 3.16 1.84
C TYR A 234 -12.14 4.39 2.75
N SER A 235 -12.02 5.56 2.14
CA SER A 235 -12.31 6.87 2.77
C SER A 235 -13.60 7.50 2.23
N PRO A 236 -14.54 7.95 3.08
CA PRO A 236 -15.78 8.60 2.65
C PRO A 236 -15.60 9.91 1.87
N ASP A 237 -14.43 10.55 1.98
CA ASP A 237 -14.11 11.79 1.28
C ASP A 237 -13.36 11.55 -0.05
N GLY A 238 -13.25 10.28 -0.47
CA GLY A 238 -12.61 9.88 -1.73
C GLY A 238 -11.10 9.68 -1.64
N TYR A 239 -10.50 9.86 -0.45
CA TYR A 239 -9.05 9.78 -0.24
C TYR A 239 -8.63 8.35 0.13
N HIS A 240 -9.03 7.39 -0.70
CA HIS A 240 -8.83 5.98 -0.48
C HIS A 240 -7.34 5.60 -0.36
N HIS A 241 -7.05 4.49 0.30
CA HIS A 241 -5.73 3.90 0.32
C HIS A 241 -5.48 3.13 -0.97
N GLY A 242 -5.29 3.84 -2.08
CA GLY A 242 -5.12 3.28 -3.42
C GLY A 242 -6.38 3.35 -4.29
N GLY A 243 -6.22 3.06 -5.58
CA GLY A 243 -7.32 3.06 -6.54
C GLY A 243 -7.62 4.43 -7.16
N LEU A 244 -6.80 5.45 -6.89
CA LEU A 244 -6.91 6.78 -7.46
C LEU A 244 -6.00 6.94 -8.70
N THR A 245 -6.39 7.87 -9.58
CA THR A 245 -5.56 8.37 -10.68
C THR A 245 -4.43 9.25 -10.18
N GLU A 246 -3.39 9.41 -11.01
CA GLU A 246 -2.28 10.33 -10.72
C GLU A 246 -2.73 11.79 -10.59
N GLU A 247 -3.80 12.21 -11.27
CA GLU A 247 -4.32 13.57 -11.13
C GLU A 247 -5.15 13.75 -9.84
N GLU A 248 -5.88 12.72 -9.42
CA GLU A 248 -6.56 12.70 -8.12
C GLU A 248 -5.57 12.71 -6.96
N GLN A 249 -4.47 11.94 -7.07
CA GLN A 249 -3.36 11.96 -6.11
C GLN A 249 -2.88 13.40 -5.89
N ALA A 250 -2.61 14.14 -6.96
CA ALA A 250 -2.13 15.52 -6.88
C ALA A 250 -3.12 16.45 -6.17
N ARG A 251 -4.40 16.39 -6.58
CA ARG A 251 -5.45 17.26 -6.01
C ARG A 251 -5.64 17.00 -4.52
N ALA A 252 -5.64 15.73 -4.11
CA ALA A 252 -5.77 15.35 -2.71
C ALA A 252 -4.55 15.81 -1.90
N ILE A 253 -3.32 15.60 -2.40
CA ILE A 253 -2.08 16.07 -1.74
C ILE A 253 -2.10 17.59 -1.56
N ILE A 254 -2.46 18.36 -2.59
CA ILE A 254 -2.55 19.83 -2.51
C ILE A 254 -3.55 20.24 -1.43
N ARG A 255 -4.77 19.70 -1.46
CA ARG A 255 -5.81 20.05 -0.48
C ARG A 255 -5.43 19.67 0.95
N MET A 256 -4.76 18.53 1.15
CA MET A 256 -4.24 18.14 2.47
C MET A 256 -3.13 19.09 2.94
N PHE A 257 -2.22 19.50 2.06
CA PHE A 257 -1.17 20.45 2.39
C PHE A 257 -1.72 21.82 2.77
N GLU A 258 -2.73 22.31 2.03
CA GLU A 258 -3.44 23.54 2.37
C GLU A 258 -4.17 23.44 3.73
N ALA A 259 -4.73 22.27 4.06
CA ALA A 259 -5.32 22.03 5.38
C ALA A 259 -4.27 22.11 6.50
N MET A 260 -3.08 21.53 6.31
CA MET A 260 -1.97 21.67 7.27
C MET A 260 -1.59 23.13 7.51
N GLN A 261 -1.52 23.93 6.45
CA GLN A 261 -1.24 25.36 6.58
C GLN A 261 -2.32 26.08 7.38
N ARG A 262 -3.61 25.82 7.10
CA ARG A 262 -4.74 26.44 7.81
C ARG A 262 -4.76 26.11 9.30
N GLU A 263 -4.45 24.85 9.66
CA GLU A 263 -4.46 24.41 11.06
C GLU A 263 -3.16 24.72 11.82
N GLY A 264 -2.19 25.40 11.18
CA GLY A 264 -1.00 25.92 11.84
C GLY A 264 0.16 24.93 11.99
N TYR A 265 0.20 23.88 11.16
CA TYR A 265 1.37 23.01 11.07
C TYR A 265 2.54 23.76 10.43
N SER A 266 3.76 23.42 10.83
CA SER A 266 5.01 24.03 10.33
C SER A 266 5.47 23.52 8.98
N GLY A 267 4.83 22.46 8.46
CA GLY A 267 5.10 21.92 7.14
C GLY A 267 4.53 20.53 6.94
N GLY A 268 4.58 20.07 5.68
CA GLY A 268 4.21 18.72 5.28
C GLY A 268 5.28 18.13 4.34
N ILE A 269 5.60 16.85 4.50
CA ILE A 269 6.52 16.12 3.64
C ILE A 269 5.73 15.04 2.90
N ILE A 270 5.71 15.14 1.58
CA ILE A 270 4.95 14.21 0.72
C ILE A 270 5.64 12.85 0.77
N PHE A 271 4.92 11.85 1.27
CA PHE A 271 5.25 10.44 1.15
C PHE A 271 4.66 9.92 -0.18
N GLU A 272 5.45 9.66 -1.20
CA GLU A 272 6.93 9.71 -1.24
C GLU A 272 7.48 10.09 -2.62
N TRP A 273 8.82 10.13 -2.75
CA TRP A 273 9.46 10.48 -4.01
C TRP A 273 9.16 9.46 -5.11
N MET A 274 9.39 8.17 -4.86
CA MET A 274 9.32 7.12 -5.87
C MET A 274 8.47 5.94 -5.41
N ASP A 275 7.87 5.23 -6.36
CA ASP A 275 7.21 3.95 -6.06
C ASP A 275 8.23 2.94 -5.52
N GLU A 276 7.92 2.31 -4.39
CA GLU A 276 8.79 1.33 -3.75
C GLU A 276 8.21 -0.09 -3.84
N TRP A 277 8.72 -0.90 -4.77
CA TRP A 277 8.24 -2.28 -4.95
C TRP A 277 8.52 -3.19 -3.75
N ALA A 278 9.36 -2.76 -2.81
CA ALA A 278 9.64 -3.52 -1.59
C ALA A 278 8.59 -3.32 -0.49
N LYS A 279 7.69 -2.35 -0.64
CA LYS A 279 6.62 -2.08 0.33
C LYS A 279 5.49 -3.10 0.19
N LYS A 280 4.61 -3.13 1.20
CA LYS A 280 3.52 -4.09 1.30
C LYS A 280 2.37 -3.52 2.12
N THR A 281 1.15 -3.88 1.76
CA THR A 281 -0.07 -3.65 2.53
C THR A 281 -0.62 -4.95 3.10
N TRP A 282 -1.34 -4.87 4.23
CA TRP A 282 -2.00 -6.02 4.87
C TRP A 282 -2.99 -6.76 3.97
N THR A 283 -3.51 -6.10 2.93
CA THR A 283 -4.46 -6.70 1.98
C THR A 283 -3.79 -7.58 0.93
N THR A 284 -2.46 -7.51 0.76
CA THR A 284 -1.75 -8.27 -0.27
C THR A 284 -0.53 -9.05 0.23
N GLU A 285 0.13 -8.62 1.32
CA GLU A 285 1.33 -9.28 1.88
C GLU A 285 1.18 -10.81 2.04
N PRO A 286 0.06 -11.35 2.55
CA PRO A 286 -0.11 -12.80 2.71
C PRO A 286 -0.05 -13.61 1.41
N TYR A 287 -0.24 -12.96 0.25
CA TYR A 287 -0.34 -13.59 -1.06
C TYR A 287 0.96 -13.48 -1.88
N MET A 288 1.99 -12.84 -1.33
CA MET A 288 3.33 -12.76 -1.94
C MET A 288 4.21 -13.85 -1.35
N VAL A 289 4.15 -15.05 -1.93
CA VAL A 289 4.85 -16.25 -1.46
C VAL A 289 5.77 -16.81 -2.57
N PRO A 290 7.08 -17.01 -2.31
CA PRO A 290 7.78 -16.71 -1.06
C PRO A 290 8.07 -15.20 -0.92
N TYR A 291 7.90 -14.68 0.29
CA TYR A 291 7.95 -13.24 0.53
C TYR A 291 9.32 -12.62 0.30
N ASP A 292 10.40 -13.37 0.49
CA ASP A 292 11.77 -12.91 0.22
C ASP A 292 12.02 -12.53 -1.25
N ARG A 293 11.15 -12.97 -2.17
CA ARG A 293 11.20 -12.67 -3.60
C ARG A 293 10.25 -11.56 -4.04
N GLN A 294 9.43 -11.01 -3.15
CA GLN A 294 8.43 -9.99 -3.50
C GLN A 294 9.03 -8.75 -4.18
N ILE A 295 10.27 -8.39 -3.82
CA ILE A 295 11.03 -7.27 -4.43
C ILE A 295 11.39 -7.47 -5.91
N LEU A 296 11.24 -8.69 -6.43
CA LEU A 296 11.63 -9.06 -7.80
C LEU A 296 10.52 -8.82 -8.83
N TRP A 297 9.34 -8.41 -8.38
CA TRP A 297 8.20 -8.11 -9.23
C TRP A 297 7.38 -6.99 -8.60
N HIS A 298 6.40 -6.47 -9.33
CA HIS A 298 5.61 -5.33 -8.88
C HIS A 298 4.16 -5.74 -8.70
N ASN A 299 3.65 -5.58 -7.49
CA ASN A 299 2.25 -5.77 -7.21
C ASN A 299 1.46 -4.50 -7.51
N ALA A 300 0.97 -4.37 -8.74
CA ALA A 300 0.20 -3.20 -9.18
C ALA A 300 -1.13 -2.98 -8.43
N ILE A 301 -1.61 -3.94 -7.64
CA ILE A 301 -2.79 -3.77 -6.78
C ILE A 301 -2.45 -3.37 -5.34
N ASP A 302 -1.18 -3.45 -4.93
CA ASP A 302 -0.74 -3.05 -3.59
C ASP A 302 -0.56 -1.52 -3.53
N PRO A 303 -1.35 -0.79 -2.74
CA PRO A 303 -1.23 0.66 -2.64
C PRO A 303 0.16 1.14 -2.19
N GLU A 304 0.79 0.40 -1.27
CA GLU A 304 2.09 0.76 -0.68
C GLU A 304 3.22 0.73 -1.72
N GLN A 305 3.08 -0.08 -2.77
CA GLN A 305 4.02 -0.10 -3.90
C GLN A 305 3.77 1.00 -4.95
N ASN A 306 2.79 1.90 -4.73
CA ASN A 306 2.33 2.87 -5.73
C ASN A 306 2.13 4.30 -5.16
N TYR A 307 2.76 4.64 -4.03
CA TYR A 307 2.66 5.96 -3.37
C TYR A 307 3.44 7.09 -4.05
N GLY A 308 4.55 6.77 -4.71
CA GLY A 308 5.48 7.76 -5.20
C GLY A 308 4.88 8.73 -6.21
N ILE A 309 5.52 9.89 -6.39
CA ILE A 309 5.25 10.80 -7.51
C ILE A 309 6.16 10.54 -8.72
N LEU A 310 7.17 9.68 -8.56
CA LEU A 310 7.98 9.05 -9.60
C LEU A 310 7.62 7.56 -9.69
N ALA A 311 7.03 7.14 -10.81
CA ALA A 311 6.68 5.75 -11.03
C ALA A 311 7.90 4.90 -11.41
N TYR A 312 7.94 3.68 -10.88
CA TYR A 312 8.77 2.58 -11.37
C TYR A 312 7.84 1.54 -11.99
N GLU A 313 7.86 1.44 -13.31
CA GLU A 313 6.88 0.64 -14.07
C GLU A 313 7.56 -0.53 -14.78
N ALA A 314 6.90 -1.69 -14.78
CA ALA A 314 7.36 -2.82 -15.58
C ALA A 314 7.35 -2.50 -17.07
N VAL A 315 8.35 -3.01 -17.79
CA VAL A 315 8.44 -2.83 -19.25
C VAL A 315 7.83 -4.04 -19.95
N LYS A 316 6.70 -3.82 -20.63
CA LYS A 316 6.07 -4.84 -21.49
C LYS A 316 7.06 -5.32 -22.57
N PRO A 317 7.36 -6.62 -22.66
CA PRO A 317 8.26 -7.14 -23.68
C PRO A 317 7.75 -6.87 -25.10
N SER A 318 8.66 -6.58 -26.04
CA SER A 318 8.29 -6.44 -27.46
C SER A 318 7.92 -7.79 -28.09
N ARG A 319 8.66 -8.85 -27.73
CA ARG A 319 8.43 -10.22 -28.22
C ARG A 319 7.30 -10.90 -27.45
N SER A 320 6.42 -11.57 -28.19
CA SER A 320 5.40 -12.44 -27.61
C SER A 320 6.01 -13.67 -26.93
N GLY A 321 5.52 -14.01 -25.73
CA GLY A 321 5.88 -15.25 -25.04
C GLY A 321 5.10 -16.45 -25.57
N ALA A 322 3.86 -16.21 -26.02
CA ALA A 322 3.04 -17.20 -26.70
C ALA A 322 2.11 -16.53 -27.71
N THR A 323 1.98 -17.11 -28.90
CA THR A 323 1.13 -16.58 -29.98
C THR A 323 0.15 -17.63 -30.46
N SER A 324 -1.11 -17.23 -30.63
CA SER A 324 -2.11 -17.99 -31.37
C SER A 324 -2.53 -17.21 -32.61
N VAL A 325 -2.62 -17.92 -33.75
CA VAL A 325 -3.05 -17.34 -35.03
C VAL A 325 -4.41 -17.92 -35.40
N GLY A 326 -5.39 -17.03 -35.57
CA GLY A 326 -6.74 -17.37 -35.98
C GLY A 326 -7.00 -17.08 -37.45
N LYS A 327 -8.14 -17.58 -37.94
CA LYS A 327 -8.54 -17.49 -39.37
C LYS A 327 -9.84 -16.72 -39.61
N ALA A 328 -10.55 -16.35 -38.56
CA ALA A 328 -11.81 -15.62 -38.63
C ALA A 328 -11.67 -14.24 -37.96
N LEU A 329 -12.57 -13.87 -37.06
CA LEU A 329 -12.60 -12.54 -36.45
C LEU A 329 -11.35 -12.28 -35.62
N VAL A 330 -10.88 -13.23 -34.82
CA VAL A 330 -9.60 -13.15 -34.12
C VAL A 330 -8.50 -13.56 -35.08
N ARG A 331 -7.66 -12.61 -35.48
CA ARG A 331 -6.53 -12.85 -36.39
C ARG A 331 -5.30 -13.32 -35.63
N GLN A 332 -5.04 -12.72 -34.48
CA GLN A 332 -3.87 -13.05 -33.66
C GLN A 332 -4.15 -12.74 -32.20
N MET A 333 -3.65 -13.60 -31.31
CA MET A 333 -3.54 -13.34 -29.88
C MET A 333 -2.08 -13.51 -29.47
N ASP A 334 -1.49 -12.48 -28.89
CA ASP A 334 -0.15 -12.51 -28.30
C ASP A 334 -0.24 -12.37 -26.79
N VAL A 335 0.38 -13.30 -26.08
CA VAL A 335 0.43 -13.34 -24.62
C VAL A 335 1.85 -13.05 -24.16
N ARG A 336 2.00 -12.12 -23.22
CA ARG A 336 3.29 -11.67 -22.67
C ARG A 336 3.21 -11.57 -21.15
N SER A 337 4.34 -11.70 -20.50
CA SER A 337 4.52 -11.46 -19.06
C SER A 337 5.56 -10.37 -18.84
N ASP A 338 5.28 -9.43 -17.95
CA ASP A 338 6.30 -8.56 -17.35
C ASP A 338 6.27 -8.69 -15.82
N ALA A 339 6.99 -7.80 -15.14
CA ALA A 339 7.09 -7.80 -13.69
C ALA A 339 5.76 -7.44 -12.98
N SER A 340 4.76 -6.88 -13.67
CA SER A 340 3.50 -6.44 -13.05
C SER A 340 2.27 -7.19 -13.57
N PHE A 341 2.26 -7.58 -14.85
CA PHE A 341 1.06 -8.00 -15.56
C PHE A 341 1.25 -9.20 -16.50
N LEU A 342 0.19 -10.00 -16.60
CA LEU A 342 -0.13 -10.80 -17.76
C LEU A 342 -0.76 -9.90 -18.83
N HIS A 343 -0.11 -9.78 -20.00
CA HIS A 343 -0.62 -9.02 -21.13
C HIS A 343 -1.20 -9.93 -22.20
N ILE A 344 -2.36 -9.57 -22.73
CA ILE A 344 -3.05 -10.27 -23.82
C ILE A 344 -3.41 -9.23 -24.87
N ASP A 345 -2.71 -9.25 -26.00
CA ASP A 345 -3.00 -8.41 -27.16
C ASP A 345 -3.71 -9.22 -28.23
N ILE A 346 -4.88 -8.76 -28.66
CA ILE A 346 -5.73 -9.41 -29.64
C ILE A 346 -5.86 -8.50 -30.85
N THR A 347 -5.47 -9.00 -32.01
CA THR A 347 -5.72 -8.38 -33.31
C THR A 347 -6.96 -9.01 -33.93
N LEU A 348 -7.94 -8.19 -34.27
CA LEU A 348 -9.20 -8.57 -34.86
C LEU A 348 -9.25 -8.22 -36.36
N ASP A 349 -10.15 -8.86 -37.10
CA ASP A 349 -10.44 -8.54 -38.50
C ASP A 349 -11.20 -7.22 -38.65
N ARG A 350 -12.03 -6.92 -37.65
CA ARG A 350 -12.78 -5.67 -37.49
C ARG A 350 -12.91 -5.34 -35.99
N PRO A 351 -13.29 -4.12 -35.61
CA PRO A 351 -13.56 -3.80 -34.22
C PRO A 351 -14.69 -4.67 -33.65
N LEU A 352 -14.62 -4.94 -32.36
CA LEU A 352 -15.64 -5.65 -31.60
C LEU A 352 -16.87 -4.75 -31.42
N ASP A 353 -18.08 -5.25 -31.70
CA ASP A 353 -19.32 -4.52 -31.44
C ASP A 353 -19.87 -4.87 -30.05
N LEU A 354 -19.40 -4.17 -29.01
CA LEU A 354 -19.82 -4.42 -27.62
C LEU A 354 -21.33 -4.25 -27.38
N GLY A 355 -22.09 -3.68 -28.33
CA GLY A 355 -23.56 -3.64 -28.23
C GLY A 355 -24.24 -4.99 -28.53
N ARG A 356 -23.52 -5.93 -29.16
CA ARG A 356 -24.04 -7.22 -29.63
C ARG A 356 -23.10 -8.39 -29.40
N GLU A 357 -21.83 -8.10 -29.12
CA GLU A 357 -20.75 -9.06 -29.02
C GLU A 357 -20.08 -8.89 -27.67
N GLN A 358 -19.59 -10.00 -27.12
CA GLN A 358 -18.69 -9.99 -25.98
C GLN A 358 -17.46 -10.81 -26.31
N LEU A 359 -16.34 -10.46 -25.68
CA LEU A 359 -15.10 -11.22 -25.75
C LEU A 359 -14.81 -11.82 -24.38
N LEU A 360 -14.73 -13.15 -24.34
CA LEU A 360 -14.41 -13.93 -23.14
C LEU A 360 -12.98 -14.43 -23.24
N ILE A 361 -12.21 -14.28 -22.16
CA ILE A 361 -10.85 -14.83 -22.06
C ILE A 361 -10.80 -15.82 -20.90
N GLY A 362 -10.53 -17.08 -21.20
CA GLY A 362 -10.31 -18.12 -20.22
C GLY A 362 -8.86 -18.17 -19.79
N ILE A 363 -8.61 -18.27 -18.48
CA ILE A 363 -7.26 -18.34 -17.91
C ILE A 363 -7.18 -19.56 -17.01
N ASP A 364 -6.37 -20.52 -17.43
CA ASP A 364 -5.94 -21.69 -16.66
C ASP A 364 -4.50 -21.46 -16.20
N THR A 365 -4.34 -21.40 -14.88
CA THR A 365 -3.12 -20.98 -14.21
C THR A 365 -2.23 -22.14 -13.76
N LEU A 366 -2.79 -23.35 -13.62
CA LEU A 366 -2.09 -24.40 -12.88
C LEU A 366 -2.34 -25.81 -13.43
N TYR A 367 -3.55 -26.35 -13.28
CA TYR A 367 -3.85 -27.76 -13.52
C TYR A 367 -4.78 -27.93 -14.72
N ARG A 368 -4.27 -28.53 -15.81
CA ARG A 368 -5.00 -28.64 -17.08
C ARG A 368 -6.29 -29.47 -17.00
N ASP A 369 -6.33 -30.43 -16.09
CA ASP A 369 -7.43 -31.39 -15.88
C ASP A 369 -8.30 -31.06 -14.65
N ARG A 370 -8.21 -29.82 -14.16
CA ARG A 370 -8.97 -29.27 -13.02
C ARG A 370 -9.52 -27.90 -13.38
N GLY A 371 -10.47 -27.38 -12.62
CA GLY A 371 -11.09 -26.07 -12.89
C GLY A 371 -12.39 -26.15 -13.70
N GLU A 372 -12.80 -25.06 -14.33
CA GLU A 372 -14.05 -24.94 -15.09
C GLU A 372 -13.81 -24.85 -16.60
N ILE A 373 -14.51 -25.67 -17.40
CA ILE A 373 -14.30 -25.69 -18.86
C ILE A 373 -15.31 -24.87 -19.65
N ARG A 374 -16.41 -24.38 -19.06
CA ARG A 374 -17.35 -23.45 -19.73
C ARG A 374 -17.06 -22.01 -19.31
N TYR A 375 -17.26 -21.06 -20.22
CA TYR A 375 -17.03 -19.64 -19.93
C TYR A 375 -18.23 -18.99 -19.23
N THR A 376 -19.45 -19.40 -19.62
CA THR A 376 -20.70 -18.99 -18.99
C THR A 376 -21.67 -20.17 -19.00
N PRO A 377 -22.75 -20.15 -18.18
CA PRO A 377 -23.74 -21.23 -18.18
C PRO A 377 -24.50 -21.37 -19.50
N GLU A 378 -24.70 -20.26 -20.22
CA GLU A 378 -25.53 -20.16 -21.42
C GLU A 378 -24.79 -20.55 -22.71
N LEU A 379 -23.45 -20.50 -22.69
CA LEU A 379 -22.63 -20.76 -23.87
C LEU A 379 -22.27 -22.24 -23.98
N ASP A 380 -22.74 -22.90 -25.05
CA ASP A 380 -22.37 -24.29 -25.36
C ASP A 380 -21.01 -24.36 -26.08
N HIS A 381 -19.96 -23.94 -25.38
CA HIS A 381 -18.58 -24.00 -25.83
C HIS A 381 -17.64 -24.26 -24.66
N THR A 382 -16.65 -25.13 -24.87
CA THR A 382 -15.69 -25.51 -23.82
C THR A 382 -14.28 -25.02 -24.13
N ALA A 383 -13.61 -24.51 -23.11
CA ALA A 383 -12.19 -24.22 -23.09
C ALA A 383 -11.34 -25.49 -23.30
N PRO A 384 -10.09 -25.34 -23.77
CA PRO A 384 -9.18 -26.45 -24.02
C PRO A 384 -8.62 -27.10 -22.75
N SER A 385 -8.71 -26.43 -21.61
CA SER A 385 -8.34 -26.89 -20.27
C SER A 385 -9.23 -26.19 -19.23
N GLY A 386 -9.22 -26.66 -17.98
CA GLY A 386 -10.07 -26.06 -16.96
C GLY A 386 -9.47 -24.78 -16.39
N MET A 387 -10.32 -23.77 -16.28
CA MET A 387 -9.98 -22.38 -16.00
C MET A 387 -10.25 -22.07 -14.54
N GLU A 388 -9.38 -21.26 -13.93
CA GLU A 388 -9.63 -20.62 -12.64
C GLU A 388 -10.25 -19.23 -12.81
N TYR A 389 -10.03 -18.57 -13.94
CA TYR A 389 -10.52 -17.21 -14.16
C TYR A 389 -11.11 -17.02 -15.56
N VAL A 390 -12.09 -16.12 -15.64
CA VAL A 390 -12.64 -15.63 -16.91
C VAL A 390 -12.64 -14.11 -16.93
N VAL A 391 -12.09 -13.53 -17.99
CA VAL A 391 -12.28 -12.11 -18.33
C VAL A 391 -13.51 -12.00 -19.22
N VAL A 392 -14.39 -11.05 -18.88
CA VAL A 392 -15.59 -10.71 -19.64
C VAL A 392 -15.45 -9.27 -20.11
N LEU A 393 -15.30 -9.07 -21.41
CA LEU A 393 -15.34 -7.76 -22.05
C LEU A 393 -16.67 -7.61 -22.80
N ASP A 394 -17.64 -6.97 -22.15
CA ASP A 394 -19.02 -6.80 -22.64
C ASP A 394 -19.43 -5.33 -22.80
N SER A 395 -18.68 -4.40 -22.20
CA SER A 395 -18.92 -2.96 -22.23
C SER A 395 -17.72 -2.19 -21.67
N PHE A 396 -17.64 -0.89 -21.95
CA PHE A 396 -16.55 -0.04 -21.47
C PHE A 396 -16.55 0.14 -19.94
N GLU A 397 -17.72 0.02 -19.30
CA GLU A 397 -17.92 0.29 -17.87
C GLU A 397 -18.10 -0.99 -17.03
N ALA A 398 -18.64 -2.06 -17.61
CA ALA A 398 -19.01 -3.28 -16.88
C ALA A 398 -18.05 -4.46 -17.08
N SER A 399 -16.98 -4.34 -17.87
CA SER A 399 -16.00 -5.41 -18.04
C SER A 399 -15.43 -5.93 -16.71
N ARG A 400 -15.26 -7.26 -16.59
CA ARG A 400 -14.85 -7.92 -15.33
C ARG A 400 -13.80 -9.03 -15.51
N LEU A 401 -13.04 -9.29 -14.46
CA LEU A 401 -12.31 -10.52 -14.19
C LEU A 401 -13.06 -11.27 -13.09
N LEU A 402 -13.53 -12.48 -13.38
CA LEU A 402 -14.27 -13.33 -12.44
C LEU A 402 -13.43 -14.56 -12.10
N ALA A 403 -13.59 -15.06 -10.87
CA ALA A 403 -12.84 -16.20 -10.36
C ALA A 403 -13.74 -17.41 -10.15
N LEU A 404 -13.18 -18.59 -10.36
CA LEU A 404 -13.75 -19.82 -9.85
C LEU A 404 -13.75 -19.74 -8.33
N LYS A 405 -14.81 -20.23 -7.68
CA LYS A 405 -14.98 -20.17 -6.22
C LYS A 405 -13.75 -20.66 -5.45
N GLU A 406 -13.15 -21.76 -5.89
CA GLU A 406 -11.97 -22.35 -5.24
C GLU A 406 -10.70 -21.47 -5.38
N ALA A 407 -10.66 -20.58 -6.37
CA ALA A 407 -9.54 -19.68 -6.65
C ALA A 407 -9.77 -18.25 -6.16
N ASN A 408 -10.94 -17.95 -5.59
CA ASN A 408 -11.30 -16.60 -5.18
C ASN A 408 -10.62 -16.20 -3.86
N TYR A 409 -9.44 -15.57 -3.97
CA TYR A 409 -8.64 -15.12 -2.83
C TYR A 409 -9.40 -14.19 -1.88
N THR A 410 -10.39 -13.45 -2.39
CA THR A 410 -11.19 -12.51 -1.58
C THR A 410 -12.14 -13.20 -0.60
N THR A 411 -12.39 -14.49 -0.80
CA THR A 411 -13.12 -15.37 0.14
C THR A 411 -12.20 -16.36 0.84
N TYR A 412 -10.89 -16.08 0.84
CA TYR A 412 -9.83 -16.90 1.43
C TYR A 412 -9.81 -18.32 0.86
N ARG A 413 -9.83 -18.41 -0.49
CA ARG A 413 -9.72 -19.64 -1.27
C ARG A 413 -8.59 -19.46 -2.29
N PHE A 414 -7.69 -20.43 -2.34
CA PHE A 414 -6.38 -20.27 -2.98
C PHE A 414 -5.99 -21.50 -3.81
N SER A 415 -6.95 -22.25 -4.36
CA SER A 415 -6.66 -23.44 -5.18
C SER A 415 -7.62 -23.49 -6.38
N THR A 416 -7.80 -24.66 -6.98
CA THR A 416 -8.74 -24.90 -8.08
C THR A 416 -9.75 -25.98 -7.71
N SER A 417 -10.72 -26.23 -8.60
CA SER A 417 -11.62 -27.37 -8.45
C SER A 417 -10.83 -28.68 -8.55
N PRO A 418 -11.04 -29.69 -7.69
CA PRO A 418 -10.30 -30.95 -7.75
C PRO A 418 -10.59 -31.80 -9.00
N ILE A 419 -11.63 -31.44 -9.76
CA ILE A 419 -12.05 -32.08 -11.01
C ILE A 419 -12.44 -31.00 -12.05
N LEU A 420 -12.52 -31.39 -13.32
CA LEU A 420 -13.18 -30.55 -14.33
C LEU A 420 -14.67 -30.38 -14.01
N LYS A 421 -15.08 -29.13 -13.89
CA LYS A 421 -16.47 -28.66 -13.87
C LYS A 421 -16.86 -28.17 -15.25
N SER A 422 -18.15 -28.19 -15.54
CA SER A 422 -18.72 -27.74 -16.82
C SER A 422 -20.00 -26.92 -16.62
N ASN A 423 -20.05 -26.10 -15.58
CA ASN A 423 -21.23 -25.31 -15.22
C ASN A 423 -21.13 -23.84 -15.65
N GLY A 424 -19.94 -23.34 -15.95
CA GLY A 424 -19.67 -21.96 -16.36
C GLY A 424 -19.88 -20.91 -15.26
N LEU A 425 -19.78 -21.30 -13.98
CA LEU A 425 -20.02 -20.41 -12.85
C LEU A 425 -18.71 -19.83 -12.30
N PHE A 426 -18.56 -18.52 -12.48
CA PHE A 426 -17.51 -17.69 -11.87
C PHE A 426 -18.17 -16.62 -11.01
N GLU A 427 -17.48 -16.19 -9.95
CA GLU A 427 -17.96 -15.20 -9.00
C GLU A 427 -17.10 -13.93 -9.00
N PRO A 428 -17.71 -12.78 -8.66
CA PRO A 428 -16.95 -11.56 -8.38
C PRO A 428 -15.99 -11.73 -7.20
N MET A 429 -14.91 -10.96 -7.24
CA MET A 429 -13.88 -10.91 -6.21
C MET A 429 -14.05 -9.63 -5.38
N LEU A 430 -14.47 -9.78 -4.13
CA LEU A 430 -14.82 -8.67 -3.23
C LEU A 430 -13.97 -8.73 -1.95
N LYS A 431 -12.86 -8.00 -1.91
CA LYS A 431 -11.93 -8.00 -0.78
C LYS A 431 -12.44 -7.07 0.32
N LEU A 432 -12.56 -7.56 1.56
CA LEU A 432 -12.88 -6.71 2.72
C LEU A 432 -11.73 -5.73 3.00
N ILE A 433 -12.04 -4.43 3.04
CA ILE A 433 -11.05 -3.34 3.22
C ILE A 433 -11.36 -2.44 4.42
N ASN A 434 -12.62 -2.39 4.85
CA ASN A 434 -13.00 -1.79 6.13
C ASN A 434 -13.94 -2.77 6.84
N LYS A 435 -13.64 -3.08 8.11
CA LYS A 435 -14.46 -3.99 8.91
C LYS A 435 -15.77 -3.31 9.33
N GLU A 436 -16.77 -4.13 9.67
CA GLU A 436 -17.97 -3.60 10.32
C GLU A 436 -17.59 -3.07 11.71
N ARG A 437 -18.12 -1.90 12.06
CA ARG A 437 -17.90 -1.23 13.34
C ARG A 437 -19.24 -0.71 13.86
N LYS A 438 -19.33 -0.39 15.16
CA LYS A 438 -20.53 0.24 15.72
C LYS A 438 -20.17 1.40 16.64
N LEU A 439 -20.84 2.53 16.47
CA LEU A 439 -20.71 3.66 17.39
C LEU A 439 -21.39 3.36 18.73
N LEU A 440 -21.07 4.17 19.75
CA LEU A 440 -21.64 4.04 21.10
C LEU A 440 -23.18 4.08 21.12
N ASP A 441 -23.79 4.87 20.25
CA ASP A 441 -25.25 5.02 20.14
C ASP A 441 -25.95 3.86 19.40
N GLY A 442 -25.18 2.87 18.94
CA GLY A 442 -25.67 1.72 18.19
C GLY A 442 -25.65 1.89 16.66
N THR A 443 -25.22 3.05 16.15
CA THR A 443 -25.11 3.29 14.71
C THR A 443 -24.08 2.34 14.09
N VAL A 444 -24.52 1.53 13.12
CA VAL A 444 -23.67 0.56 12.42
C VAL A 444 -22.92 1.25 11.29
N ILE A 445 -21.58 1.15 11.33
CA ILE A 445 -20.70 1.50 10.22
C ILE A 445 -20.50 0.24 9.40
N ARG A 446 -21.07 0.24 8.20
CA ARG A 446 -21.07 -0.94 7.31
C ARG A 446 -19.67 -1.27 6.82
N PRO A 447 -19.35 -2.56 6.66
CA PRO A 447 -18.08 -2.98 6.07
C PRO A 447 -17.99 -2.48 4.62
N ARG A 448 -16.77 -2.26 4.15
CA ARG A 448 -16.47 -1.87 2.77
C ARG A 448 -15.63 -2.92 2.09
N TYR A 449 -15.88 -3.08 0.80
CA TYR A 449 -15.20 -4.06 -0.03
C TYR A 449 -14.60 -3.37 -1.26
N GLU A 450 -13.38 -3.75 -1.61
CA GLU A 450 -12.80 -3.51 -2.91
C GLU A 450 -13.35 -4.54 -3.90
N ASP A 451 -13.93 -4.05 -5.00
CA ASP A 451 -14.30 -4.91 -6.13
C ASP A 451 -13.09 -5.15 -7.05
N ALA A 452 -12.36 -6.23 -6.75
CA ALA A 452 -11.19 -6.66 -7.51
C ALA A 452 -11.55 -7.25 -8.88
N SER A 453 -12.83 -7.43 -9.19
CA SER A 453 -13.29 -7.89 -10.50
C SER A 453 -13.34 -6.78 -11.54
N ILE A 454 -13.35 -5.50 -11.18
CA ILE A 454 -13.48 -4.41 -12.16
C ILE A 454 -12.26 -4.34 -13.10
N LEU A 455 -12.52 -4.32 -14.41
CA LEU A 455 -11.54 -4.05 -15.46
C LEU A 455 -11.85 -2.73 -16.16
N ARG A 456 -11.11 -1.67 -15.82
CA ARG A 456 -11.35 -0.32 -16.34
C ARG A 456 -10.84 -0.16 -17.77
N PHE A 457 -11.64 0.46 -18.63
CA PHE A 457 -11.26 0.84 -19.98
C PHE A 457 -10.52 2.18 -19.98
N GLY A 458 -9.40 2.28 -20.71
CA GLY A 458 -8.71 3.55 -20.94
C GLY A 458 -7.25 3.40 -21.36
N ASN A 459 -6.50 4.50 -21.38
CA ASN A 459 -5.06 4.46 -21.69
C ASN A 459 -4.32 3.54 -20.71
N LEU A 460 -3.37 2.75 -21.21
CA LEU A 460 -2.60 1.77 -20.42
C LEU A 460 -1.28 2.33 -19.87
N GLU A 461 -1.14 3.66 -19.83
CA GLU A 461 -0.08 4.34 -19.08
C GLU A 461 -0.45 4.40 -17.59
N GLY A 462 0.53 4.23 -16.70
CA GLY A 462 0.24 4.14 -15.26
C GLY A 462 -0.52 2.88 -14.87
N ASN A 463 -1.06 2.87 -13.65
CA ASN A 463 -1.70 1.71 -13.03
C ASN A 463 -3.20 1.91 -12.76
N THR A 464 -3.92 2.58 -13.66
CA THR A 464 -5.39 2.81 -13.50
C THR A 464 -6.25 1.83 -14.30
N ASN A 465 -5.93 1.66 -15.59
CA ASN A 465 -6.78 0.93 -16.54
C ASN A 465 -6.26 -0.46 -16.88
N HIS A 466 -7.16 -1.39 -17.18
CA HIS A 466 -6.87 -2.80 -17.44
C HIS A 466 -6.89 -3.13 -18.93
N TRP A 467 -7.68 -2.42 -19.72
CA TRP A 467 -7.78 -2.72 -21.14
C TRP A 467 -8.07 -1.49 -21.98
N LYS A 468 -7.72 -1.59 -23.27
CA LYS A 468 -8.02 -0.59 -24.29
C LYS A 468 -8.40 -1.25 -25.60
N MET A 469 -9.09 -0.51 -26.45
CA MET A 469 -9.45 -0.91 -27.80
C MET A 469 -9.15 0.24 -28.76
N GLU A 470 -8.30 -0.02 -29.76
CA GLU A 470 -7.88 0.94 -30.78
C GLU A 470 -8.07 0.32 -32.16
N GLY A 471 -9.17 0.69 -32.83
CA GLY A 471 -9.57 0.10 -34.10
C GLY A 471 -9.76 -1.40 -33.99
N ASN A 472 -8.90 -2.16 -34.66
CA ASN A 472 -8.94 -3.62 -34.69
C ASN A 472 -8.07 -4.28 -33.61
N THR A 473 -7.46 -3.49 -32.72
CA THR A 473 -6.57 -4.02 -31.68
C THR A 473 -7.21 -3.85 -30.32
N LEU A 474 -7.12 -4.91 -29.51
CA LEU A 474 -7.56 -4.94 -28.13
C LEU A 474 -6.38 -5.38 -27.27
N SER A 475 -6.10 -4.64 -26.22
CA SER A 475 -5.03 -4.95 -25.27
C SER A 475 -5.60 -5.07 -23.87
N VAL A 476 -5.34 -6.19 -23.20
CA VAL A 476 -5.70 -6.44 -21.80
C VAL A 476 -4.43 -6.66 -21.00
N ARG A 477 -4.38 -6.14 -19.76
CA ARG A 477 -3.37 -6.46 -18.76
C ARG A 477 -4.03 -6.84 -17.44
N ILE A 478 -3.58 -7.94 -16.85
CA ILE A 478 -4.11 -8.49 -15.60
C ILE A 478 -2.99 -8.52 -14.55
N PRO A 479 -3.15 -7.86 -13.39
CA PRO A 479 -2.18 -7.96 -12.31
C PRO A 479 -2.02 -9.40 -11.83
N TRP A 480 -0.79 -9.85 -11.62
CA TRP A 480 -0.49 -11.23 -11.21
C TRP A 480 -1.27 -11.67 -9.96
N THR A 481 -1.33 -10.80 -8.96
CA THR A 481 -2.01 -11.05 -7.68
C THR A 481 -3.52 -11.24 -7.82
N ARG A 482 -4.16 -10.72 -8.89
CA ARG A 482 -5.60 -10.95 -9.13
C ARG A 482 -5.92 -12.34 -9.66
N ILE A 483 -4.91 -13.07 -10.13
CA ILE A 483 -5.04 -14.43 -10.67
C ILE A 483 -4.18 -15.43 -9.89
N ASN A 484 -3.95 -15.17 -8.60
CA ASN A 484 -3.19 -16.00 -7.67
C ASN A 484 -1.76 -16.34 -8.11
N VAL A 485 -1.17 -15.63 -9.08
CA VAL A 485 0.26 -15.75 -9.39
C VAL A 485 1.01 -14.98 -8.31
N SER A 486 1.55 -15.74 -7.35
CA SER A 486 2.14 -15.30 -6.09
C SER A 486 3.59 -14.83 -6.22
N ASP A 487 4.32 -15.42 -7.17
CA ASP A 487 5.64 -14.95 -7.58
C ASP A 487 5.86 -15.30 -9.05
N VAL A 488 5.64 -14.33 -9.93
CA VAL A 488 5.86 -14.50 -11.37
C VAL A 488 7.35 -14.73 -11.70
N SER A 489 8.28 -14.25 -10.86
CA SER A 489 9.72 -14.41 -11.06
C SER A 489 10.23 -15.83 -10.85
N SER A 490 9.44 -16.69 -10.18
CA SER A 490 9.71 -18.13 -10.04
C SER A 490 8.51 -19.01 -10.39
N ALA A 491 7.54 -18.46 -11.13
CA ALA A 491 6.34 -19.14 -11.62
C ALA A 491 5.49 -19.79 -10.52
N GLN A 492 5.41 -19.17 -9.34
CA GLN A 492 4.58 -19.67 -8.24
C GLN A 492 3.14 -19.18 -8.38
N VAL A 493 2.21 -20.11 -8.21
CA VAL A 493 0.76 -19.86 -8.10
C VAL A 493 0.32 -20.34 -6.72
N LEU A 494 -0.56 -19.60 -6.06
CA LEU A 494 -1.17 -20.06 -4.81
C LEU A 494 -1.95 -21.36 -5.11
N ASP A 495 -1.71 -22.38 -4.29
CA ASP A 495 -2.34 -23.69 -4.41
C ASP A 495 -2.51 -24.32 -3.03
N ASP A 496 -3.60 -23.95 -2.37
CA ASP A 496 -3.89 -24.39 -1.02
C ASP A 496 -5.35 -24.81 -0.84
N GLU A 497 -5.58 -26.11 -0.70
CA GLU A 497 -6.91 -26.69 -0.51
C GLU A 497 -7.46 -26.49 0.92
N ARG A 498 -6.64 -25.94 1.84
CA ARG A 498 -7.11 -25.65 3.21
C ARG A 498 -8.18 -24.56 3.21
N THR A 499 -9.10 -24.66 4.16
CA THR A 499 -10.11 -23.63 4.40
C THR A 499 -9.57 -22.56 5.33
N TYR A 500 -9.58 -21.32 4.87
CA TYR A 500 -9.25 -20.12 5.64
C TYR A 500 -10.50 -19.29 5.92
N TYR A 501 -10.44 -18.50 6.99
CA TYR A 501 -11.52 -17.61 7.46
C TYR A 501 -11.07 -16.16 7.65
N SER A 502 -9.78 -15.91 7.49
CA SER A 502 -9.13 -14.60 7.53
C SER A 502 -7.89 -14.69 6.65
N ASP A 503 -7.27 -13.53 6.42
CA ASP A 503 -5.93 -13.50 5.85
C ASP A 503 -4.97 -14.35 6.69
N PRO A 504 -4.23 -15.28 6.07
CA PRO A 504 -3.22 -16.05 6.76
C PRO A 504 -1.99 -15.18 7.06
N LEU A 505 -1.11 -15.69 7.92
CA LEU A 505 0.19 -15.07 8.11
C LEU A 505 1.05 -15.22 6.85
N ARG A 506 2.02 -14.33 6.69
CA ARG A 506 3.02 -14.36 5.63
C ARG A 506 3.69 -15.73 5.49
N ASP A 507 3.91 -16.17 4.25
CA ASP A 507 4.52 -17.45 3.89
C ASP A 507 3.81 -18.71 4.42
N HIS A 508 2.55 -18.61 4.86
CA HIS A 508 1.79 -19.79 5.33
C HIS A 508 0.95 -20.46 4.24
N ILE A 509 0.64 -19.77 3.13
CA ILE A 509 -0.12 -20.33 2.01
C ILE A 509 0.79 -21.24 1.19
N ALA A 510 0.29 -22.42 0.81
CA ALA A 510 1.02 -23.30 -0.09
C ALA A 510 1.02 -22.75 -1.53
N THR A 511 2.13 -22.91 -2.24
CA THR A 511 2.24 -22.58 -3.66
C THR A 511 2.70 -23.78 -4.47
N THR A 512 2.32 -23.79 -5.74
CA THR A 512 2.79 -24.76 -6.74
C THR A 512 3.42 -24.01 -7.91
N THR A 513 4.52 -24.56 -8.43
CA THR A 513 5.15 -24.03 -9.65
C THR A 513 4.34 -24.43 -10.87
N THR A 514 3.85 -23.45 -11.62
CA THR A 514 3.08 -23.72 -12.85
C THR A 514 3.98 -24.10 -14.02
N ASP A 515 3.53 -25.02 -14.88
CA ASP A 515 4.20 -25.33 -16.15
C ASP A 515 3.86 -24.34 -17.28
N GLY A 516 2.90 -23.44 -17.03
CA GLY A 516 2.53 -22.34 -17.93
C GLY A 516 1.14 -21.76 -17.61
N LEU A 517 0.72 -20.74 -18.34
CA LEU A 517 -0.65 -20.24 -18.31
C LEU A 517 -1.28 -20.54 -19.66
N VAL A 518 -2.43 -21.21 -19.68
CA VAL A 518 -3.21 -21.44 -20.89
C VAL A 518 -4.26 -20.34 -20.98
N VAL A 519 -4.19 -19.58 -22.07
CA VAL A 519 -5.10 -18.48 -22.37
C VAL A 519 -5.91 -18.83 -23.60
N SER A 520 -7.23 -18.80 -23.48
CA SER A 520 -8.18 -19.03 -24.56
C SER A 520 -9.09 -17.83 -24.77
N VAL A 521 -9.50 -17.57 -26.00
CA VAL A 521 -10.38 -16.44 -26.36
C VAL A 521 -11.59 -16.96 -27.10
N VAL A 522 -12.77 -16.43 -26.75
CA VAL A 522 -14.04 -16.71 -27.44
C VAL A 522 -14.76 -15.40 -27.67
N VAL A 523 -15.17 -15.15 -28.92
CA VAL A 523 -16.08 -14.05 -29.26
C VAL A 523 -17.48 -14.61 -29.39
N VAL A 524 -18.44 -13.99 -28.73
CA VAL A 524 -19.82 -14.49 -28.61
C VAL A 524 -20.80 -13.43 -29.08
N ASP A 525 -21.80 -13.83 -29.88
CA ASP A 525 -23.00 -13.02 -30.14
C ASP A 525 -23.92 -13.12 -28.91
N THR A 526 -24.13 -12.01 -28.22
CA THR A 526 -24.87 -11.97 -26.95
C THR A 526 -26.38 -12.19 -27.15
N VAL A 527 -26.90 -11.94 -28.36
CA VAL A 527 -28.32 -12.15 -28.67
C VAL A 527 -28.60 -13.63 -28.92
N GLY A 528 -27.82 -14.27 -29.79
CA GLY A 528 -27.97 -15.69 -30.12
C GLY A 528 -27.33 -16.64 -29.12
N GLN A 529 -26.46 -16.15 -28.23
CA GLN A 529 -25.59 -16.97 -27.35
C GLN A 529 -24.77 -17.99 -28.16
N THR A 530 -24.23 -17.53 -29.31
CA THR A 530 -23.47 -18.38 -30.23
C THR A 530 -22.03 -17.91 -30.37
N VAL A 531 -21.12 -18.86 -30.55
CA VAL A 531 -19.70 -18.56 -30.80
C VAL A 531 -19.53 -17.99 -32.20
N ILE A 532 -18.98 -16.77 -32.28
CA ILE A 532 -18.56 -16.13 -33.52
C ILE A 532 -17.17 -16.64 -33.92
N ASP A 533 -16.24 -16.69 -32.97
CA ASP A 533 -14.89 -17.20 -33.19
C ASP A 533 -14.27 -17.73 -31.88
N ALA A 534 -13.41 -18.73 -32.02
CA ALA A 534 -12.65 -19.33 -30.93
C ALA A 534 -11.35 -19.92 -31.50
N PRO A 535 -10.26 -19.12 -31.63
CA PRO A 535 -8.98 -19.62 -32.10
C PRO A 535 -8.38 -20.61 -31.09
N LYS A 536 -7.27 -21.26 -31.47
CA LYS A 536 -6.53 -22.11 -30.53
C LYS A 536 -6.08 -21.30 -29.31
N ALA A 537 -5.99 -21.93 -28.14
CA ALA A 537 -5.34 -21.31 -27.00
C ALA A 537 -3.84 -21.06 -27.24
N ALA A 538 -3.29 -20.10 -26.50
CA ALA A 538 -1.86 -19.90 -26.36
C ALA A 538 -1.42 -20.36 -24.97
N THR A 539 -0.25 -20.98 -24.89
CA THR A 539 0.35 -21.41 -23.61
C THR A 539 1.61 -20.59 -23.35
N LEU A 540 1.56 -19.73 -22.33
CA LEU A 540 2.68 -18.92 -21.89
C LEU A 540 3.48 -19.67 -20.82
N VAL A 541 4.74 -19.99 -21.09
CA VAL A 541 5.66 -20.51 -20.08
C VAL A 541 6.39 -19.33 -19.43
N LEU A 542 6.39 -19.24 -18.11
CA LEU A 542 7.09 -18.19 -17.36
C LEU A 542 8.58 -18.55 -17.24
N PRO A 543 9.50 -17.74 -17.80
CA PRO A 543 10.93 -18.10 -17.84
C PRO A 543 11.65 -17.92 -16.49
N GLY A 544 11.03 -17.22 -15.53
CA GLY A 544 11.63 -16.81 -14.28
C GLY A 544 12.73 -15.74 -14.42
N TRP A 545 13.05 -15.05 -13.32
CA TRP A 545 14.11 -14.05 -13.27
C TRP A 545 14.58 -13.76 -11.83
N ASN A 546 15.73 -13.11 -11.70
CA ASN A 546 16.21 -12.54 -10.42
C ASN A 546 16.50 -11.03 -10.54
N GLN A 547 16.17 -10.42 -11.69
CA GLN A 547 16.31 -8.99 -11.92
C GLN A 547 15.13 -8.54 -12.79
N PRO A 548 14.17 -7.77 -12.25
CA PRO A 548 13.09 -7.24 -13.07
C PRO A 548 13.59 -6.17 -14.03
N VAL A 549 12.86 -6.01 -15.15
CA VAL A 549 13.05 -4.90 -16.09
C VAL A 549 11.97 -3.86 -15.82
N TYR A 550 12.40 -2.65 -15.50
CA TYR A 550 11.53 -1.52 -15.21
C TYR A 550 12.05 -0.24 -15.85
N GLN A 551 11.19 0.78 -15.89
CA GLN A 551 11.51 2.13 -16.33
C GLN A 551 10.96 3.16 -15.33
N GLN A 552 11.59 4.33 -15.29
CA GLN A 552 11.13 5.46 -14.49
C GLN A 552 10.24 6.39 -15.31
N ARG A 553 9.16 6.89 -14.71
CA ARG A 553 8.27 7.90 -15.31
C ARG A 553 7.78 8.87 -14.25
N MET A 554 7.90 10.18 -14.50
CA MET A 554 7.25 11.17 -13.64
C MET A 554 5.73 11.01 -13.77
N LYS A 555 5.04 10.80 -12.65
CA LYS A 555 3.57 10.74 -12.65
C LYS A 555 2.98 12.09 -13.01
N ALA A 556 1.74 12.11 -13.49
CA ALA A 556 1.01 13.35 -13.75
C ALA A 556 0.95 14.22 -12.49
N SER A 557 0.89 13.61 -11.30
CA SER A 557 0.94 14.29 -10.01
C SER A 557 2.19 15.16 -9.82
N TYR A 558 3.36 14.68 -10.24
CA TYR A 558 4.60 15.45 -10.12
C TYR A 558 4.49 16.82 -10.80
N ASN A 559 3.97 16.85 -12.03
CA ASN A 559 3.86 18.11 -12.79
C ASN A 559 2.82 19.05 -12.17
N LEU A 560 1.72 18.52 -11.66
CA LEU A 560 0.68 19.31 -10.99
C LEU A 560 1.19 19.89 -9.66
N LEU A 561 1.87 19.10 -8.85
CA LEU A 561 2.49 19.54 -7.59
C LEU A 561 3.59 20.56 -7.84
N LYS A 562 4.44 20.34 -8.84
CA LYS A 562 5.47 21.30 -9.27
C LYS A 562 4.86 22.64 -9.65
N ALA A 563 3.74 22.64 -10.40
CA ALA A 563 3.05 23.86 -10.79
C ALA A 563 2.46 24.58 -9.57
N TYR A 564 1.87 23.85 -8.63
CA TYR A 564 1.36 24.38 -7.36
C TYR A 564 2.48 25.06 -6.55
N PHE A 565 3.55 24.35 -6.21
CA PHE A 565 4.63 24.92 -5.39
C PHE A 565 5.40 26.05 -6.09
N ALA A 566 5.48 26.07 -7.42
CA ALA A 566 6.06 27.19 -8.16
C ALA A 566 5.21 28.46 -8.04
N LYS A 567 3.89 28.32 -7.93
CA LYS A 567 2.97 29.45 -7.72
C LYS A 567 3.07 29.97 -6.29
N GLU A 568 2.99 29.10 -5.28
CA GLU A 568 3.12 29.49 -3.86
C GLU A 568 4.42 30.27 -3.62
N ARG A 569 5.54 29.79 -4.16
CA ARG A 569 6.84 30.48 -4.07
C ARG A 569 6.88 31.84 -4.78
N ALA A 570 6.03 32.07 -5.79
CA ALA A 570 5.96 33.37 -6.46
C ALA A 570 5.10 34.38 -5.69
N ASP A 571 4.22 33.88 -4.81
CA ASP A 571 3.33 34.68 -3.97
C ASP A 571 3.96 34.99 -2.59
N ASP A 572 5.00 34.25 -2.17
CA ASP A 572 5.95 34.54 -1.08
C ASP A 572 7.03 35.57 -1.46
#